data_AF-A0A2N8DT99-F1
#
_entry.id   AF-A0A2N8DT99-F1
#
_cell.length_a   1.000
_cell.length_b   1.000
_cell.length_c   1.000
_cell.angle_alpha   90.00
_cell.angle_beta   90.00
_cell.angle_gamma   90.00
#
_symmetry.space_group_name_H-M   'P 1'
#
loop_
_entity.id
_entity.type
_entity.pdbx_description
1 polymer ?
#
loop_
_entity_poly.entity_id
_entity_poly.type
_entity_poly.pdbx_seq_one_letter_code
_entity_poly.pdbx_strand_id
1 'polypeptide(L)'
;MKIHFPTFWSQDSGIDYSAPVLHLHDLLPRVGQTTSARFDQSELIRTGETIQVIWCPPVSDLNGWDGQPSEIAQSYLLTAKVVGTAPSGLYRYELEILACERFVNVLRALVEDLQTQQNFIHLDRLAWDEVSWAGSATVEEFTYLTASTPHEAFMELIVKVIGNEVIGLFSLHIDPGGVFCRLGSKRLAGSELITVKRTLALARPLHDILAPYLA
;
A
#
# COMPACT_ATOMS: atom_id res chain seq x y z
N MET A 1 -10.81 -5.01 -10.47
CA MET A 1 -9.95 -3.97 -11.07
C MET A 1 -8.54 -4.20 -10.52
N LYS A 2 -7.47 -4.06 -11.33
CA LYS A 2 -6.09 -4.19 -10.82
C LYS A 2 -5.76 -2.89 -10.07
N ILE A 3 -5.13 -3.04 -8.91
CA ILE A 3 -4.67 -1.91 -8.09
C ILE A 3 -3.17 -1.85 -8.24
N HIS A 4 -2.68 -0.64 -8.45
CA HIS A 4 -1.27 -0.37 -8.64
C HIS A 4 -0.72 0.36 -7.41
N PHE A 5 0.50 -0.02 -7.03
CA PHE A 5 1.28 0.73 -6.06
C PHE A 5 2.45 1.37 -6.83
N PRO A 6 2.45 2.70 -7.02
CA PRO A 6 3.56 3.38 -7.68
C PRO A 6 4.87 3.13 -6.95
N THR A 7 5.97 3.14 -7.68
CA THR A 7 7.31 3.15 -7.10
C THR A 7 7.68 4.51 -6.53
N PHE A 8 7.08 5.58 -7.05
CA PHE A 8 7.27 6.94 -6.56
C PHE A 8 6.18 7.88 -7.11
N TRP A 9 5.67 8.79 -6.27
CA TRP A 9 4.85 9.92 -6.71
C TRP A 9 5.71 11.13 -7.06
N SER A 10 5.41 11.79 -8.18
CA SER A 10 6.15 13.01 -8.51
C SER A 10 5.90 14.09 -7.48
N GLN A 11 6.99 14.60 -6.87
CA GLN A 11 6.91 15.75 -5.97
C GLN A 11 6.51 17.01 -6.74
N ASP A 12 5.59 17.77 -6.16
CA ASP A 12 5.18 19.05 -6.69
C ASP A 12 6.25 20.11 -6.37
N SER A 13 6.71 20.82 -7.39
CA SER A 13 7.82 21.78 -7.30
C SER A 13 7.54 23.04 -6.47
N GLY A 14 6.33 23.19 -5.94
CA GLY A 14 5.91 24.33 -5.11
C GLY A 14 5.82 24.04 -3.61
N ILE A 15 6.09 22.80 -3.18
CA ILE A 15 5.93 22.38 -1.78
C ILE A 15 7.28 22.44 -1.08
N ASP A 16 7.35 23.16 0.04
CA ASP A 16 8.52 23.14 0.92
C ASP A 16 8.47 21.90 1.82
N TYR A 17 8.99 20.78 1.33
CA TYR A 17 9.09 19.52 2.09
C TYR A 17 10.02 19.59 3.31
N SER A 18 10.73 20.71 3.52
CA SER A 18 11.51 20.95 4.74
C SER A 18 10.70 21.61 5.86
N ALA A 19 9.46 22.03 5.57
CA ALA A 19 8.57 22.62 6.56
C ALA A 19 8.29 21.61 7.71
N PRO A 20 8.24 22.09 8.97
CA PRO A 20 8.01 21.22 10.12
C PRO A 20 6.60 20.59 10.14
N VAL A 21 5.65 21.24 9.45
CA VAL A 21 4.30 20.74 9.26
C VAL A 21 3.94 20.94 7.80
N LEU A 22 3.46 19.87 7.17
CA LEU A 22 2.91 19.85 5.83
C LEU A 22 1.41 19.63 5.91
N HIS A 23 0.66 20.33 5.08
CA HIS A 23 -0.78 20.15 5.01
C HIS A 23 -1.13 19.09 3.97
N LEU A 24 -1.90 18.08 4.38
CA LEU A 24 -2.23 16.95 3.51
C LEU A 24 -2.97 17.39 2.24
N HIS A 25 -3.82 18.42 2.33
CA HIS A 25 -4.57 18.96 1.19
C HIS A 25 -3.71 19.72 0.15
N ASP A 26 -2.47 20.07 0.51
CA ASP A 26 -1.48 20.64 -0.40
C ASP A 26 -0.68 19.56 -1.11
N LEU A 27 -0.55 18.36 -0.51
CA LEU A 27 0.18 17.22 -1.06
C LEU A 27 -0.71 16.29 -1.91
N LEU A 28 -1.94 16.06 -1.47
CA LEU A 28 -2.84 15.07 -2.07
C LEU A 28 -3.39 15.58 -3.41
N PRO A 29 -3.27 14.81 -4.50
CA PRO A 29 -3.87 15.16 -5.78
C PRO A 29 -5.39 15.36 -5.67
N ARG A 30 -5.89 16.43 -6.30
CA ARG A 30 -7.32 16.80 -6.28
C ARG A 30 -8.07 16.18 -7.45
N VAL A 31 -9.35 15.90 -7.27
CA VAL A 31 -10.23 15.47 -8.38
C VAL A 31 -10.22 16.53 -9.50
N GLY A 32 -10.01 16.08 -10.73
CA GLY A 32 -9.84 16.92 -11.92
C GLY A 32 -8.42 17.45 -12.13
N GLN A 33 -7.49 17.23 -11.20
CA GLN A 33 -6.08 17.57 -11.38
C GLN A 33 -5.37 16.46 -12.15
N THR A 34 -4.42 16.86 -13.00
CA THR A 34 -3.43 15.93 -13.56
C THR A 34 -2.19 15.93 -12.70
N THR A 35 -1.75 14.74 -12.28
CA THR A 35 -0.48 14.51 -11.60
C THR A 35 0.33 13.45 -12.35
N SER A 36 1.46 13.03 -11.82
CA SER A 36 2.20 11.91 -12.37
C SER A 36 2.77 10.99 -11.30
N ALA A 37 2.82 9.71 -11.62
CA ALA A 37 3.45 8.68 -10.80
C ALA A 37 4.34 7.79 -11.66
N ARG A 38 5.38 7.24 -11.04
CA ARG A 38 6.26 6.25 -11.64
C ARG A 38 5.82 4.86 -11.20
N PHE A 39 5.84 3.92 -12.14
CA PHE A 39 5.51 2.52 -11.90
C PHE A 39 6.70 1.63 -12.22
N ASP A 40 6.64 0.39 -11.75
CA ASP A 40 7.62 -0.61 -12.11
C ASP A 40 7.55 -0.94 -13.62
N GLN A 41 8.68 -1.34 -14.21
CA GLN A 41 8.75 -1.69 -15.63
C GLN A 41 7.82 -2.85 -16.00
N SER A 42 7.55 -3.76 -15.08
CA SER A 42 6.65 -4.90 -15.29
C SER A 42 5.17 -4.49 -15.34
N GLU A 43 4.83 -3.27 -14.94
CA GLU A 43 3.47 -2.76 -14.97
C GLU A 43 3.07 -2.30 -16.37
N LEU A 44 2.19 -3.06 -17.00
CA LEU A 44 1.66 -2.76 -18.33
C LEU A 44 0.51 -1.75 -18.25
N ILE A 45 0.84 -0.47 -18.08
CA ILE A 45 -0.11 0.63 -18.04
C ILE A 45 -0.29 1.25 -19.43
N ARG A 46 -1.55 1.44 -19.85
CA ARG A 46 -1.96 1.94 -21.17
C ARG A 46 -2.69 3.27 -21.07
N THR A 47 -2.31 4.20 -21.94
CA THR A 47 -3.05 5.46 -22.13
C THR A 47 -4.52 5.19 -22.47
N GLY A 48 -5.40 5.93 -21.81
CA GLY A 48 -6.86 5.84 -21.96
C GLY A 48 -7.55 4.93 -20.96
N GLU A 49 -6.81 4.07 -20.24
CA GLU A 49 -7.40 3.20 -19.22
C GLU A 49 -7.68 3.95 -17.91
N THR A 50 -8.60 3.42 -17.10
CA THR A 50 -8.85 3.88 -15.73
C THR A 50 -8.28 2.86 -14.75
N ILE A 51 -7.39 3.31 -13.88
CA ILE A 51 -6.70 2.49 -12.89
C ILE A 51 -7.00 2.96 -11.47
N GLN A 52 -6.82 2.04 -10.52
CA GLN A 52 -6.76 2.36 -9.10
C GLN A 52 -5.30 2.39 -8.65
N VAL A 53 -4.93 3.42 -7.90
CA VAL A 53 -3.55 3.68 -7.49
C VAL A 53 -3.52 4.07 -6.01
N ILE A 54 -2.62 3.47 -5.24
CA ILE A 54 -2.40 3.87 -3.85
C ILE A 54 -1.50 5.10 -3.83
N TRP A 55 -2.00 6.17 -3.24
CA TRP A 55 -1.22 7.35 -2.88
C TRP A 55 -0.80 7.26 -1.41
N CYS A 56 0.48 7.51 -1.18
CA CYS A 56 1.07 7.54 0.16
C CYS A 56 1.70 8.91 0.43
N PRO A 57 1.72 9.37 1.69
CA PRO A 57 2.45 10.57 2.04
C PRO A 57 3.97 10.44 1.87
N PRO A 58 4.72 11.57 1.93
CA PRO A 58 6.10 11.63 1.48
C PRO A 58 7.09 10.67 2.14
N VAL A 59 6.97 10.35 3.43
CA VAL A 59 7.94 9.45 4.08
C VAL A 59 7.74 8.03 3.57
N SER A 60 6.49 7.57 3.44
CA SER A 60 6.18 6.23 2.95
C SER A 60 6.35 6.09 1.44
N ASP A 61 6.18 7.16 0.67
CA ASP A 61 6.48 7.16 -0.77
C ASP A 61 7.99 6.94 -1.04
N LEU A 62 8.86 7.37 -0.10
CA LEU A 62 10.31 7.20 -0.20
C LEU A 62 10.84 5.95 0.49
N ASN A 63 10.28 5.58 1.65
CA ASN A 63 10.85 4.57 2.54
C ASN A 63 9.94 3.37 2.80
N GLY A 64 8.70 3.37 2.29
CA GLY A 64 7.69 2.39 2.65
C GLY A 64 7.00 2.71 3.98
N TRP A 65 5.87 2.03 4.23
CA TRP A 65 5.10 2.23 5.46
C TRP A 65 5.81 1.71 6.70
N ASP A 66 6.82 0.84 6.58
CA ASP A 66 7.58 0.32 7.70
C ASP A 66 8.43 1.39 8.41
N GLY A 67 8.81 2.45 7.68
CA GLY A 67 9.45 3.64 8.26
C GLY A 67 8.48 4.60 8.96
N GLN A 68 7.24 4.72 8.48
CA GLN A 68 6.25 5.64 9.06
C GLN A 68 4.85 5.02 9.05
N PRO A 69 4.56 4.00 9.88
CA PRO A 69 3.31 3.24 9.78
C PRO A 69 2.04 4.07 9.94
N SER A 70 2.08 5.18 10.69
CA SER A 70 0.91 6.05 10.85
C SER A 70 0.41 6.65 9.53
N GLU A 71 1.26 6.73 8.49
CA GLU A 71 0.88 7.24 7.18
C GLU A 71 -0.09 6.34 6.44
N ILE A 72 -0.26 5.07 6.83
CA ILE A 72 -1.33 4.22 6.30
C ILE A 72 -2.71 4.88 6.54
N ALA A 73 -2.90 5.56 7.67
CA ALA A 73 -4.13 6.29 7.98
C ALA A 73 -4.31 7.57 7.15
N GLN A 74 -3.21 8.07 6.59
CA GLN A 74 -3.15 9.27 5.75
C GLN A 74 -3.03 8.95 4.25
N SER A 75 -2.90 7.67 3.87
CA SER A 75 -2.90 7.20 2.50
C SER A 75 -4.29 7.25 1.87
N TYR A 76 -4.32 7.27 0.54
CA TYR A 76 -5.55 7.33 -0.26
C TYR A 76 -5.52 6.28 -1.37
N LEU A 77 -6.70 5.74 -1.70
CA LEU A 77 -6.92 5.05 -2.96
C LEU A 77 -7.44 6.07 -3.97
N LEU A 78 -6.68 6.28 -5.04
CA LEU A 78 -7.06 7.16 -6.14
C LEU A 78 -7.63 6.33 -7.28
N THR A 79 -8.72 6.79 -7.88
CA THR A 79 -9.14 6.35 -9.21
C THR A 79 -8.66 7.38 -10.21
N ALA A 80 -7.88 6.97 -11.20
CA ALA A 80 -7.28 7.88 -12.16
C ALA A 80 -7.37 7.35 -13.59
N LYS A 81 -7.52 8.27 -14.54
CA LYS A 81 -7.39 7.99 -15.97
C LYS A 81 -5.95 8.23 -16.40
N VAL A 82 -5.38 7.28 -17.11
CA VAL A 82 -4.04 7.43 -17.70
C VAL A 82 -4.17 8.31 -18.94
N VAL A 83 -3.66 9.54 -18.89
CA VAL A 83 -3.78 10.49 -20.01
C VAL A 83 -2.59 10.46 -20.97
N GLY A 84 -1.44 9.97 -20.49
CA GLY A 84 -0.25 9.83 -21.32
C GLY A 84 0.97 9.38 -20.54
N THR A 85 2.11 9.39 -21.22
CA THR A 85 3.43 9.23 -20.60
C THR A 85 3.99 10.61 -20.26
N ALA A 86 4.51 10.78 -19.05
CA ALA A 86 5.09 12.06 -18.66
C ALA A 86 6.41 12.33 -19.41
N PRO A 87 6.77 13.59 -19.71
CA PRO A 87 7.92 13.92 -20.56
C PRO A 87 9.29 13.52 -20.01
N SER A 88 9.41 13.24 -18.71
CA SER A 88 10.69 13.25 -17.98
C SER A 88 11.07 11.95 -17.27
N GLY A 89 10.51 10.80 -17.63
CA GLY A 89 10.95 9.54 -17.00
C GLY A 89 10.42 8.26 -17.63
N LEU A 90 11.28 7.25 -17.72
CA LEU A 90 10.90 5.88 -18.03
C LEU A 90 9.84 5.41 -17.02
N TYR A 91 8.72 4.88 -17.53
CA TYR A 91 7.59 4.34 -16.74
C TYR A 91 6.90 5.38 -15.85
N ARG A 92 6.99 6.67 -16.21
CA ARG A 92 6.21 7.74 -15.59
C ARG A 92 4.97 8.04 -16.43
N TYR A 93 3.82 8.01 -15.79
CA TYR A 93 2.53 8.24 -16.44
C TYR A 93 1.85 9.47 -15.86
N GLU A 94 1.15 10.20 -16.73
CA GLU A 94 0.27 11.29 -16.34
C GLU A 94 -1.11 10.73 -16.01
N LEU A 95 -1.64 11.14 -14.86
CA LEU A 95 -2.83 10.62 -14.24
C LEU A 95 -3.81 11.76 -13.98
N GLU A 96 -4.94 11.76 -14.67
CA GLU A 96 -6.08 12.63 -14.36
C GLU A 96 -6.90 11.98 -13.23
N ILE A 97 -6.98 12.66 -12.08
CA ILE A 97 -7.62 12.11 -10.90
C ILE A 97 -9.13 12.23 -11.00
N LEU A 98 -9.82 11.08 -10.90
CA LEU A 98 -11.28 10.98 -11.00
C LEU A 98 -11.95 10.87 -9.62
N ALA A 99 -11.29 10.21 -8.66
CA ALA A 99 -11.79 10.07 -7.30
C ALA A 99 -10.64 9.88 -6.30
N CYS A 100 -10.86 10.33 -5.06
CA CYS A 100 -9.93 10.16 -3.94
C CYS A 100 -10.69 9.59 -2.74
N GLU A 101 -10.30 8.42 -2.27
CA GLU A 101 -10.91 7.77 -1.11
C GLU A 101 -9.86 7.53 -0.03
N ARG A 102 -10.14 7.88 1.23
CA ARG A 102 -9.22 7.59 2.34
C ARG A 102 -9.00 6.09 2.44
N PHE A 103 -7.75 5.65 2.46
CA PHE A 103 -7.41 4.24 2.35
C PHE A 103 -8.01 3.41 3.50
N VAL A 104 -7.95 3.91 4.73
CA VAL A 104 -8.58 3.26 5.89
C VAL A 104 -10.09 3.09 5.75
N ASN A 105 -10.79 4.01 5.05
CA ASN A 105 -12.22 3.86 4.81
C ASN A 105 -12.51 2.77 3.77
N VAL A 106 -11.65 2.65 2.75
CA VAL A 106 -11.71 1.54 1.80
C VAL A 106 -11.50 0.20 2.51
N LEU A 107 -10.51 0.12 3.41
CA LEU A 107 -10.26 -1.08 4.22
C LEU A 107 -11.46 -1.46 5.11
N ARG A 108 -12.13 -0.47 5.73
CA ARG A 108 -13.36 -0.70 6.50
C ARG A 108 -14.48 -1.27 5.64
N ALA A 109 -14.74 -0.66 4.48
CA ALA A 109 -15.77 -1.12 3.55
C ALA A 109 -15.52 -2.56 3.09
N LEU A 110 -14.24 -2.95 2.89
CA LEU A 110 -13.87 -4.32 2.53
C LEU A 110 -14.15 -5.35 3.64
N VAL A 111 -14.01 -4.95 4.91
CA VAL A 111 -14.40 -5.81 6.05
C VAL A 111 -15.92 -6.00 6.07
N GLU A 112 -16.69 -4.94 5.82
CA GLU A 112 -18.16 -4.99 5.78
C GLU A 112 -18.68 -5.85 4.61
N ASP A 113 -17.99 -5.83 3.48
CA ASP A 113 -18.36 -6.53 2.23
C ASP A 113 -17.72 -7.93 2.07
N LEU A 114 -17.32 -8.56 3.19
CA LEU A 114 -16.67 -9.88 3.25
C LEU A 114 -17.40 -11.01 2.51
N GLN A 115 -18.66 -10.82 2.12
CA GLN A 115 -19.48 -11.82 1.42
C GLN A 115 -19.31 -11.80 -0.10
N THR A 116 -18.82 -10.72 -0.71
CA THR A 116 -18.83 -10.56 -2.19
C THR A 116 -17.45 -10.65 -2.82
N GLN A 117 -16.37 -10.45 -2.06
CA GLN A 117 -15.00 -10.45 -2.58
C GLN A 117 -14.19 -11.61 -2.01
N GLN A 118 -13.71 -12.51 -2.88
CA GLN A 118 -12.79 -13.61 -2.52
C GLN A 118 -11.42 -13.49 -3.19
N ASN A 119 -11.12 -12.34 -3.80
CA ASN A 119 -9.91 -12.14 -4.61
C ASN A 119 -8.68 -11.77 -3.76
N PHE A 120 -8.48 -12.43 -2.63
CA PHE A 120 -7.36 -12.16 -1.74
C PHE A 120 -6.46 -13.38 -1.57
N ILE A 121 -5.16 -13.10 -1.71
CA ILE A 121 -4.00 -13.92 -1.35
C ILE A 121 -3.93 -15.34 -1.93
N HIS A 122 -2.86 -15.55 -2.69
CA HIS A 122 -2.05 -16.76 -2.61
C HIS A 122 -0.78 -16.37 -1.85
N LEU A 123 -0.72 -16.72 -0.56
CA LEU A 123 0.48 -16.57 0.26
C LEU A 123 1.22 -17.88 0.08
N ASP A 124 2.24 -17.89 -0.78
CA ASP A 124 2.98 -19.12 -1.00
C ASP A 124 3.75 -19.45 0.29
N ARG A 125 3.30 -20.51 0.98
CA ARG A 125 3.72 -20.84 2.35
C ARG A 125 5.24 -21.04 2.44
N LEU A 126 5.83 -21.58 1.37
CA LEU A 126 7.23 -22.02 1.37
C LEU A 126 8.23 -20.88 1.59
N ALA A 127 7.96 -19.68 1.06
CA ALA A 127 8.86 -18.54 1.23
C ALA A 127 8.80 -17.96 2.66
N TRP A 128 7.62 -17.94 3.27
CA TRP A 128 7.37 -17.27 4.55
C TRP A 128 7.64 -18.13 5.78
N ASP A 129 7.97 -19.40 5.61
CA ASP A 129 8.47 -20.23 6.72
C ASP A 129 9.90 -19.84 7.15
N GLU A 130 10.64 -19.12 6.28
CA GLU A 130 12.02 -18.66 6.44
C GLU A 130 12.15 -17.15 6.73
N VAL A 131 11.10 -16.53 7.30
CA VAL A 131 11.14 -15.10 7.69
C VAL A 131 12.40 -14.79 8.51
N SER A 132 13.23 -13.88 8.02
CA SER A 132 14.45 -13.41 8.70
C SER A 132 14.18 -12.15 9.52
N TRP A 133 13.24 -11.33 9.08
CA TRP A 133 12.82 -10.12 9.77
C TRP A 133 11.32 -9.87 9.57
N ALA A 134 10.66 -9.39 10.62
CA ALA A 134 9.27 -8.97 10.58
C ALA A 134 9.03 -7.76 11.49
N GLY A 135 8.15 -6.87 11.03
CA GLY A 135 7.71 -5.69 11.75
C GLY A 135 6.20 -5.56 11.70
N SER A 136 5.59 -5.01 12.75
CA SER A 136 4.15 -4.75 12.77
C SER A 136 3.81 -3.46 13.49
N ALA A 137 2.75 -2.80 13.03
CA ALA A 137 2.18 -1.63 13.69
C ALA A 137 0.66 -1.75 13.74
N THR A 138 0.07 -1.22 14.80
CA THR A 138 -1.37 -0.98 14.83
C THR A 138 -1.65 0.40 14.26
N VAL A 139 -2.50 0.46 13.24
CA VAL A 139 -2.93 1.71 12.62
C VAL A 139 -4.44 1.75 12.69
N GLU A 140 -4.94 2.67 13.52
CA GLU A 140 -6.35 2.71 13.92
C GLU A 140 -6.80 1.32 14.41
N GLU A 141 -7.73 0.67 13.74
CA GLU A 141 -8.22 -0.65 14.11
C GLU A 141 -7.61 -1.82 13.31
N PHE A 142 -6.64 -1.53 12.43
CA PHE A 142 -5.95 -2.50 11.57
C PHE A 142 -4.54 -2.81 12.07
N THR A 143 -3.99 -3.93 11.61
CA THR A 143 -2.61 -4.32 11.85
C THR A 143 -1.88 -4.33 10.52
N TYR A 144 -0.88 -3.45 10.39
CA TYR A 144 0.12 -3.52 9.35
C TYR A 144 1.17 -4.56 9.75
N LEU A 145 1.57 -5.41 8.81
CA LEU A 145 2.58 -6.42 8.98
C LEU A 145 3.50 -6.39 7.76
N THR A 146 4.80 -6.25 7.99
CA THR A 146 5.82 -6.39 6.97
C THR A 146 6.77 -7.52 7.34
N ALA A 147 7.28 -8.23 6.34
CA ALA A 147 8.29 -9.24 6.55
C ALA A 147 9.19 -9.40 5.32
N SER A 148 10.40 -9.88 5.57
CA SER A 148 11.35 -10.25 4.53
C SER A 148 12.00 -11.60 4.79
N THR A 149 12.48 -12.22 3.72
CA THR A 149 13.26 -13.46 3.76
C THR A 149 14.74 -13.17 3.49
N PRO A 150 15.66 -14.09 3.81
CA PRO A 150 17.07 -13.99 3.42
C PRO A 150 17.31 -13.89 1.90
N HIS A 151 16.33 -14.33 1.10
CA HIS A 151 16.40 -14.41 -0.36
C HIS A 151 15.64 -13.26 -1.04
N GLU A 152 15.58 -12.10 -0.37
CA GLU A 152 15.07 -10.84 -0.92
C GLU A 152 13.56 -10.85 -1.28
N ALA A 153 12.80 -11.84 -0.80
CA ALA A 153 11.34 -11.76 -0.86
C ALA A 153 10.84 -10.80 0.22
N PHE A 154 9.90 -9.93 -0.14
CA PHE A 154 9.35 -8.90 0.73
C PHE A 154 7.82 -8.91 0.67
N MET A 155 7.18 -8.73 1.82
CA MET A 155 5.73 -8.70 1.95
C MET A 155 5.30 -7.54 2.83
N GLU A 156 4.22 -6.90 2.43
CA GLU A 156 3.40 -6.07 3.31
C GLU A 156 1.97 -6.58 3.30
N LEU A 157 1.37 -6.66 4.47
CA LEU A 157 -0.03 -6.99 4.67
C LEU A 157 -0.70 -5.92 5.52
N ILE A 158 -1.95 -5.63 5.22
CA ILE A 158 -2.86 -5.01 6.19
C ILE A 158 -3.94 -6.02 6.50
N VAL A 159 -4.08 -6.32 7.80
CA VAL A 159 -5.04 -7.29 8.30
C VAL A 159 -5.91 -6.69 9.39
N LYS A 160 -7.10 -7.24 9.55
CA LYS A 160 -7.96 -7.01 10.70
C LYS A 160 -7.98 -8.27 11.57
N VAL A 161 -7.52 -8.15 12.81
CA VAL A 161 -7.53 -9.25 13.78
C VAL A 161 -8.76 -9.11 14.67
N ILE A 162 -9.60 -10.14 14.73
CA ILE A 162 -10.81 -10.20 15.55
C ILE A 162 -10.78 -11.50 16.37
N GLY A 163 -10.31 -11.40 17.61
CA GLY A 163 -10.04 -12.58 18.44
C GLY A 163 -9.05 -13.52 17.75
N ASN A 164 -9.51 -14.72 17.38
CA ASN A 164 -8.70 -15.70 16.65
C ASN A 164 -8.82 -15.61 15.12
N GLU A 165 -9.75 -14.81 14.59
CA GLU A 165 -9.90 -14.60 13.15
C GLU A 165 -8.92 -13.53 12.66
N VAL A 166 -8.38 -13.75 11.46
CA VAL A 166 -7.57 -12.77 10.74
C VAL A 166 -8.20 -12.58 9.37
N ILE A 167 -8.60 -11.35 9.08
CA ILE A 167 -9.13 -10.94 7.78
C ILE A 167 -8.01 -10.17 7.10
N GLY A 168 -7.51 -10.65 5.97
CA GLY A 168 -6.55 -9.88 5.20
C GLY A 168 -7.25 -8.95 4.21
N LEU A 169 -6.69 -7.75 4.06
CA LEU A 169 -7.32 -6.64 3.34
C LEU A 169 -6.44 -6.07 2.22
N PHE A 170 -5.15 -5.95 2.50
CA PHE A 170 -4.13 -5.53 1.55
C PHE A 170 -2.97 -6.51 1.55
N SER A 171 -2.38 -6.72 0.38
CA SER A 171 -1.15 -7.47 0.22
C SER A 171 -0.29 -6.86 -0.89
N LEU A 172 0.94 -6.51 -0.53
CA LEU A 172 2.05 -6.31 -1.45
C LEU A 172 3.01 -7.48 -1.27
N HIS A 173 3.39 -8.11 -2.37
CA HIS A 173 4.41 -9.16 -2.39
C HIS A 173 5.42 -8.87 -3.49
N ILE A 174 6.70 -8.96 -3.16
CA ILE A 174 7.81 -8.82 -4.09
C ILE A 174 8.64 -10.09 -3.99
N ASP A 175 8.79 -10.78 -5.12
CA ASP A 175 9.61 -11.97 -5.26
C ASP A 175 10.29 -11.98 -6.64
N PRO A 176 11.16 -12.97 -6.96
CA PRO A 176 11.79 -13.06 -8.28
C PRO A 176 10.81 -13.18 -9.46
N GLY A 177 9.55 -13.53 -9.21
CA GLY A 177 8.45 -13.57 -10.18
C GLY A 177 7.76 -12.22 -10.41
N GLY A 178 8.02 -11.21 -9.57
CA GLY A 178 7.61 -9.83 -9.78
C GLY A 178 6.98 -9.17 -8.55
N VAL A 179 6.24 -8.08 -8.81
CA VAL A 179 5.51 -7.31 -7.79
C VAL A 179 4.02 -7.60 -7.91
N PHE A 180 3.40 -8.00 -6.80
CA PHE A 180 1.99 -8.34 -6.71
C PHE A 180 1.32 -7.46 -5.66
N CYS A 181 0.58 -6.45 -6.11
CA CYS A 181 -0.28 -5.64 -5.26
C CYS A 181 -1.74 -6.10 -5.38
N ARG A 182 -2.40 -6.31 -4.25
CA ARG A 182 -3.79 -6.75 -4.15
C ARG A 182 -4.49 -6.04 -3.00
N LEU A 183 -5.74 -5.64 -3.24
CA LEU A 183 -6.68 -5.15 -2.24
C LEU A 183 -7.96 -5.97 -2.38
N GLY A 184 -8.57 -6.34 -1.26
CA GLY A 184 -9.80 -7.10 -1.22
C GLY A 184 -10.12 -7.48 0.21
N SER A 185 -10.93 -8.52 0.43
CA SER A 185 -11.09 -9.09 1.76
C SER A 185 -11.10 -10.62 1.69
N LYS A 186 -10.51 -11.26 2.70
CA LYS A 186 -10.62 -12.71 2.90
C LYS A 186 -10.34 -13.05 4.33
N ARG A 187 -11.19 -13.90 4.89
CA ARG A 187 -10.90 -14.59 6.14
C ARG A 187 -9.80 -15.61 5.87
N LEU A 188 -8.62 -15.40 6.45
CA LEU A 188 -7.48 -16.31 6.29
C LEU A 188 -7.78 -17.64 6.98
N ALA A 189 -7.37 -18.73 6.34
CA ALA A 189 -7.56 -20.09 6.84
C ALA A 189 -6.35 -20.97 6.50
N GLY A 190 -6.29 -22.17 7.09
CA GLY A 190 -5.27 -23.17 6.78
C GLY A 190 -3.85 -22.65 6.94
N SER A 191 -3.01 -22.87 5.93
CA SER A 191 -1.60 -22.45 5.91
C SER A 191 -1.42 -20.94 6.00
N GLU A 192 -2.24 -20.16 5.29
CA GLU A 192 -2.11 -18.70 5.24
C GLU A 192 -2.30 -18.09 6.63
N LEU A 193 -3.31 -18.56 7.36
CA LEU A 193 -3.56 -18.13 8.73
C LEU A 193 -2.41 -18.49 9.67
N ILE A 194 -1.87 -19.71 9.53
CA ILE A 194 -0.73 -20.17 10.34
C ILE A 194 0.49 -19.30 10.08
N THR A 195 0.81 -19.05 8.80
CA THR A 195 1.92 -18.20 8.39
C THR A 195 1.75 -16.79 8.94
N VAL A 196 0.62 -16.12 8.69
CA VAL A 196 0.39 -14.75 9.17
C VAL A 196 0.44 -14.66 10.70
N LYS A 197 -0.17 -15.61 11.43
CA LYS A 197 -0.09 -15.62 12.90
C LYS A 197 1.33 -15.83 13.40
N ARG A 198 2.10 -16.73 12.78
CA ARG A 198 3.51 -16.96 13.13
C ARG A 198 4.34 -15.70 12.88
N THR A 199 4.17 -15.07 11.72
CA THR A 199 4.88 -13.83 11.37
C THR A 199 4.50 -12.69 12.32
N LEU A 200 3.21 -12.53 12.66
CA LEU A 200 2.76 -11.57 13.68
C LEU A 200 3.39 -11.82 15.05
N ALA A 201 3.54 -13.09 15.46
CA ALA A 201 4.15 -13.44 16.74
C ALA A 201 5.67 -13.16 16.78
N LEU A 202 6.34 -13.17 15.61
CA LEU A 202 7.76 -12.83 15.47
C LEU A 202 7.99 -11.33 15.23
N ALA A 203 6.96 -10.61 14.80
CA ALA A 203 7.06 -9.23 14.39
C ALA A 203 7.45 -8.32 15.56
N ARG A 204 8.45 -7.47 15.32
CA ARG A 204 8.80 -6.40 16.25
C ARG A 204 7.81 -5.25 16.11
N PRO A 205 7.48 -4.52 17.18
CA PRO A 205 6.66 -3.31 17.05
C PRO A 205 7.42 -2.27 16.22
N LEU A 206 6.74 -1.72 15.22
CA LEU A 206 7.21 -0.60 14.42
C LEU A 206 6.64 0.70 14.99
N HIS A 207 7.43 1.74 14.87
CA HIS A 207 7.10 3.09 15.29
C HIS A 207 7.51 4.06 14.20
N ASP A 208 6.77 5.14 14.10
CA ASP A 208 7.08 6.27 13.24
C ASP A 208 8.52 6.77 13.50
N ILE A 209 9.33 6.84 12.44
CA ILE A 209 10.68 7.40 12.52
C ILE A 209 10.65 8.92 12.71
N LEU A 210 9.62 9.61 12.19
CA LEU A 210 9.41 11.04 12.36
C LEU A 210 8.27 11.33 13.32
N ALA A 211 8.39 12.45 14.03
CA ALA A 211 7.25 13.02 14.76
C ALA A 211 6.11 13.37 13.79
N PRO A 212 4.85 13.44 14.26
CA PRO A 212 3.71 13.84 13.42
C PRO A 212 3.98 15.16 12.71
N TYR A 213 3.96 15.13 11.38
CA TYR A 213 4.29 16.28 10.53
C TYR A 213 3.18 16.60 9.52
N LEU A 214 2.16 15.74 9.38
CA LEU A 214 1.02 15.94 8.49
C LEU A 214 -0.18 16.50 9.27
N ALA A 215 -0.75 17.60 8.78
CA ALA A 215 -1.93 18.26 9.33
C ALA A 215 -3.10 18.35 8.32
#